data_AF-A0A453G9L7-F1
#
_entry.id   AF-A0A453G9L7-F1
#
_cell.length_a   1.000
_cell.length_b   1.000
_cell.length_c   1.000
_cell.angle_alpha   90.00
_cell.angle_beta   90.00
_cell.angle_gamma   90.00
#
_symmetry.space_group_name_H-M   'P 1'
#
loop_
_entity.id
_entity.type
_entity.pdbx_description
1 polymer ?
#
loop_
_entity_poly.entity_id
_entity_poly.type
_entity_poly.pdbx_seq_one_letter_code
_entity_poly.pdbx_strand_id
1 'polypeptide(L)'
;SDAHRSVAAELFAASPDDLETTYEAVRTFKMLGVQRDKGLDGKACKLAAHTLSSSSSPAKDLFQAVQIAGVLGCSVDAGVYDDVASRLKAVIKDTDSLLEFYYSVGGLLSLKEQGHSVVLSDADSTFHAIKALSQSDGRWRYDTNSAESSTFAAGIALEALAGVVSLSDAEVDPSMVCICSLLVLELLH
;
A
#
# COMPACT_ATOMS: atom_id res chain seq x y z
N SER A 1 -9.59 17.84 -22.33
CA SER A 1 -10.69 16.99 -21.86
C SER A 1 -11.17 17.54 -20.53
N ASP A 2 -12.23 18.34 -20.55
CA ASP A 2 -12.81 18.97 -19.36
C ASP A 2 -13.85 18.08 -18.68
N ALA A 3 -14.43 17.12 -19.41
CA ALA A 3 -15.37 16.14 -18.86
C ALA A 3 -14.72 15.24 -17.80
N HIS A 4 -13.49 14.74 -18.03
CA HIS A 4 -12.77 13.95 -17.02
C HIS A 4 -12.38 14.77 -15.78
N ARG A 5 -12.11 16.08 -15.95
CA ARG A 5 -11.91 17.02 -14.85
C ARG A 5 -13.18 17.21 -14.01
N SER A 6 -14.34 17.33 -14.67
CA SER A 6 -15.64 17.48 -14.01
C SER A 6 -15.99 16.25 -13.17
N VAL A 7 -15.85 15.04 -13.72
CA VAL A 7 -16.19 13.79 -13.02
C VAL A 7 -15.30 13.57 -11.80
N ALA A 8 -14.01 13.84 -11.91
CA ALA A 8 -13.10 13.69 -10.79
C ALA A 8 -13.36 14.75 -9.70
N ALA A 9 -13.74 15.99 -10.06
CA ALA A 9 -14.18 16.99 -9.09
C ALA A 9 -15.51 16.59 -8.39
N GLU A 10 -16.45 15.97 -9.11
CA GLU A 10 -17.69 15.44 -8.56
C GLU A 10 -17.46 14.30 -7.55
N LEU A 11 -16.48 13.42 -7.80
CA LEU A 11 -16.02 12.39 -6.85
C LEU A 11 -15.54 13.00 -5.53
N PHE A 12 -14.82 14.12 -5.57
CA PHE A 12 -14.39 14.82 -4.35
C PHE A 12 -15.52 15.62 -3.67
N ALA A 13 -16.49 16.10 -4.43
CA ALA A 13 -17.66 16.77 -3.87
C ALA A 13 -18.56 15.79 -3.09
N ALA A 14 -18.46 14.49 -3.38
CA ALA A 14 -19.35 13.47 -2.84
C ALA A 14 -19.10 13.13 -1.36
N SER A 15 -17.87 13.13 -0.84
CA SER A 15 -17.62 13.12 0.62
C SER A 15 -16.12 13.19 0.96
N PRO A 16 -15.56 14.35 1.34
CA PRO A 16 -14.20 14.45 1.86
C PRO A 16 -14.03 13.86 3.28
N ASP A 17 -15.09 13.26 3.85
CA ASP A 17 -15.07 12.63 5.18
C ASP A 17 -14.89 11.10 5.12
N ASP A 18 -14.92 10.51 3.91
CA ASP A 18 -14.66 9.08 3.68
C ASP A 18 -13.25 8.87 3.13
N LEU A 19 -12.45 8.05 3.84
CA LEU A 19 -11.04 7.84 3.53
C LEU A 19 -10.84 7.12 2.20
N GLU A 20 -11.63 6.08 1.93
CA GLU A 20 -11.50 5.26 0.73
C GLU A 20 -11.86 6.05 -0.53
N THR A 21 -12.99 6.76 -0.51
CA THR A 21 -13.40 7.65 -1.60
C THR A 21 -12.37 8.75 -1.84
N THR A 22 -11.85 9.36 -0.77
CA THR A 22 -10.79 10.38 -0.86
C THR A 22 -9.52 9.80 -1.49
N TYR A 23 -9.09 8.62 -1.05
CA TYR A 23 -7.91 7.93 -1.57
C TYR A 23 -8.04 7.64 -3.07
N GLU A 24 -9.15 7.03 -3.50
CA GLU A 24 -9.37 6.69 -4.91
C GLU A 24 -9.43 7.94 -5.79
N ALA A 25 -10.01 9.01 -5.29
CA ALA A 25 -10.09 10.26 -6.01
C ALA A 25 -8.69 10.94 -6.13
N VAL A 26 -7.89 10.96 -5.05
CA VAL A 26 -6.50 11.48 -5.08
C VAL A 26 -5.63 10.65 -6.03
N ARG A 27 -5.75 9.33 -5.97
CA ARG A 27 -5.05 8.40 -6.86
C ARG A 27 -5.41 8.65 -8.33
N THR A 28 -6.70 8.82 -8.62
CA THR A 28 -7.20 9.12 -9.96
C THR A 28 -6.64 10.43 -10.49
N PHE A 29 -6.60 11.49 -9.68
CA PHE A 29 -6.00 12.76 -10.10
C PHE A 29 -4.51 12.64 -10.41
N LYS A 30 -3.75 11.91 -9.59
CA LYS A 30 -2.32 11.63 -9.85
C LYS A 30 -2.14 10.93 -11.19
N MET A 31 -2.95 9.91 -11.49
CA MET A 31 -2.88 9.18 -12.75
C MET A 31 -3.27 10.04 -13.97
N LEU A 32 -4.29 10.89 -13.84
CA LEU A 32 -4.78 11.73 -14.94
C LEU A 32 -4.00 13.04 -15.12
N GLY A 33 -3.06 13.38 -14.24
CA GLY A 33 -2.28 14.62 -14.31
C GLY A 33 -3.15 15.89 -14.20
N VAL A 34 -4.31 15.80 -13.55
CA VAL A 34 -5.28 16.89 -13.45
C VAL A 34 -4.86 17.88 -12.36
N GLN A 35 -4.99 19.19 -12.63
CA GLN A 35 -4.79 20.20 -11.59
C GLN A 35 -5.91 20.12 -10.56
N ARG A 36 -5.52 20.09 -9.29
CA ARG A 36 -6.40 19.91 -8.13
C ARG A 36 -6.87 21.26 -7.57
N ASP A 37 -8.05 21.26 -6.97
CA ASP A 37 -8.53 22.41 -6.18
C ASP A 37 -7.85 22.42 -4.80
N LYS A 38 -7.19 23.53 -4.47
CA LYS A 38 -6.46 23.69 -3.20
C LYS A 38 -7.35 23.58 -1.95
N GLY A 39 -8.65 23.89 -2.07
CA GLY A 39 -9.62 23.74 -0.99
C GLY A 39 -9.93 22.28 -0.67
N LEU A 40 -9.91 21.40 -1.69
CA LEU A 40 -10.09 19.96 -1.53
C LEU A 40 -8.86 19.31 -0.89
N ASP A 41 -7.67 19.76 -1.30
CA ASP A 41 -6.40 19.29 -0.74
C ASP A 41 -6.35 19.51 0.79
N GLY A 42 -6.83 20.66 1.27
CA GLY A 42 -6.85 20.98 2.70
C GLY A 42 -7.75 20.06 3.55
N LYS A 43 -8.89 19.59 3.02
CA LYS A 43 -9.77 18.64 3.73
C LYS A 43 -9.17 17.23 3.72
N ALA A 44 -8.70 16.78 2.57
CA ALA A 44 -8.06 15.48 2.42
C ALA A 44 -6.81 15.36 3.32
N CYS A 45 -6.00 16.42 3.43
CA CYS A 45 -4.87 16.44 4.34
C CYS A 45 -5.26 16.35 5.81
N LYS A 46 -6.36 16.99 6.23
CA LYS A 46 -6.87 16.86 7.60
C LYS A 46 -7.34 15.44 7.89
N LEU A 47 -8.07 14.83 6.94
CA LEU A 47 -8.52 13.45 7.06
C LEU A 47 -7.32 12.49 7.17
N ALA A 48 -6.35 12.61 6.28
CA ALA A 48 -5.14 11.80 6.31
C ALA A 48 -4.37 11.97 7.63
N ALA A 49 -4.12 13.21 8.08
CA ALA A 49 -3.42 13.47 9.32
C ALA A 49 -4.15 12.89 10.54
N HIS A 50 -5.48 12.99 10.57
CA HIS A 50 -6.31 12.40 11.64
C HIS A 50 -6.20 10.87 11.64
N THR A 51 -6.31 10.22 10.48
CA THR A 51 -6.18 8.76 10.35
C THR A 51 -4.79 8.28 10.76
N LEU A 52 -3.72 8.95 10.31
CA LEU A 52 -2.35 8.57 10.68
C LEU A 52 -2.09 8.71 12.19
N SER A 53 -2.67 9.73 12.81
CA SER A 53 -2.51 9.98 14.26
C SER A 53 -3.37 9.06 15.14
N SER A 54 -4.36 8.37 14.55
CA SER A 54 -5.23 7.46 15.28
C SER A 54 -4.53 6.12 15.53
N SER A 55 -4.38 5.75 16.80
CA SER A 55 -3.69 4.51 17.21
C SER A 55 -4.44 3.23 16.83
N SER A 56 -5.75 3.32 16.55
CA SER A 56 -6.61 2.18 16.20
C SER A 56 -6.84 2.00 14.71
N SER A 57 -6.22 2.83 13.85
CA SER A 57 -6.40 2.71 12.41
C SER A 57 -5.80 1.39 11.88
N PRO A 58 -6.56 0.63 11.08
CA PRO A 58 -6.09 -0.61 10.45
C PRO A 58 -5.06 -0.34 9.35
N ALA A 59 -4.35 -1.38 8.90
CA ALA A 59 -3.29 -1.24 7.90
C ALA A 59 -3.80 -0.63 6.58
N LYS A 60 -5.00 -1.02 6.12
CA LYS A 60 -5.66 -0.42 4.93
C LYS A 60 -5.76 1.09 5.05
N ASP A 61 -6.27 1.58 6.16
CA ASP A 61 -6.51 3.01 6.38
C ASP A 61 -5.19 3.78 6.49
N LEU A 62 -4.19 3.19 7.16
CA LEU A 62 -2.85 3.76 7.22
C LEU A 62 -2.21 3.87 5.84
N PHE A 63 -2.28 2.81 5.03
CA PHE A 63 -1.81 2.80 3.65
C PHE A 63 -2.45 3.91 2.82
N GLN A 64 -3.79 4.00 2.85
CA GLN A 64 -4.54 5.02 2.12
C GLN A 64 -4.18 6.43 2.59
N ALA A 65 -4.07 6.66 3.90
CA ALA A 65 -3.74 7.96 4.46
C ALA A 65 -2.30 8.40 4.14
N VAL A 66 -1.32 7.49 4.18
CA VAL A 66 0.08 7.78 3.76
C VAL A 66 0.11 8.18 2.29
N GLN A 67 -0.65 7.49 1.44
CA GLN A 67 -0.70 7.79 0.01
C GLN A 67 -1.36 9.15 -0.26
N ILE A 68 -2.46 9.47 0.41
CA ILE A 68 -3.08 10.80 0.34
C ILE A 68 -2.06 11.86 0.76
N ALA A 69 -1.40 11.67 1.91
CA ALA A 69 -0.45 12.62 2.45
C ALA A 69 0.72 12.89 1.48
N GLY A 70 1.31 11.84 0.91
CA GLY A 70 2.42 11.94 -0.04
C GLY A 70 2.03 12.61 -1.36
N VAL A 71 0.87 12.28 -1.92
CA VAL A 71 0.43 12.83 -3.22
C VAL A 71 0.02 14.30 -3.12
N LEU A 72 -0.53 14.70 -1.98
CA LEU A 72 -0.97 16.08 -1.74
C LEU A 72 0.12 16.94 -1.08
N GLY A 73 1.20 16.35 -0.58
CA GLY A 73 2.26 17.07 0.15
C GLY A 73 1.75 17.62 1.48
N CYS A 74 0.96 16.83 2.21
CA CYS A 74 0.37 17.25 3.47
C CYS A 74 1.45 17.48 4.55
N SER A 75 1.26 18.52 5.36
CA SER A 75 2.13 18.78 6.51
C SER A 75 1.70 17.89 7.68
N VAL A 76 2.38 16.76 7.82
CA VAL A 76 2.21 15.80 8.93
C VAL A 76 3.52 15.75 9.72
N ASP A 77 3.43 15.65 11.04
CA ASP A 77 4.59 15.58 11.92
C ASP A 77 5.43 14.31 11.64
N ALA A 78 6.75 14.43 11.68
CA ALA A 78 7.65 13.32 11.38
C ALA A 78 7.49 12.14 12.35
N GLY A 79 7.23 12.41 13.64
CA GLY A 79 7.02 11.37 14.64
C GLY A 79 5.76 10.53 14.40
N VAL A 80 4.77 11.09 13.70
CA VAL A 80 3.58 10.32 13.27
C VAL A 80 3.97 9.27 12.23
N TYR A 81 4.86 9.59 11.29
CA TYR A 81 5.32 8.62 10.30
C TYR A 81 6.18 7.51 10.90
N ASP A 82 6.99 7.81 11.92
CA ASP A 82 7.76 6.81 12.66
C ASP A 82 6.85 5.84 13.43
N ASP A 83 5.77 6.36 14.06
CA ASP A 83 4.73 5.54 14.71
C ASP A 83 4.02 4.64 13.70
N VAL A 84 3.57 5.21 12.57
CA VAL A 84 2.90 4.47 11.49
C VAL A 84 3.81 3.36 10.95
N ALA A 85 5.09 3.65 10.69
CA ALA A 85 6.05 2.64 10.25
C ALA A 85 6.19 1.51 11.27
N SER A 86 6.24 1.83 12.56
CA SER A 86 6.33 0.84 13.63
C SER A 86 5.09 -0.05 13.71
N ARG A 87 3.90 0.53 13.55
CA ARG A 87 2.62 -0.19 13.54
C ARG A 87 2.46 -1.10 12.33
N LEU A 88 2.81 -0.64 11.13
CA LEU A 88 2.76 -1.47 9.92
C LEU A 88 3.74 -2.65 10.01
N LYS A 89 4.94 -2.45 10.57
CA LYS A 89 5.88 -3.54 10.85
C LYS A 89 5.31 -4.56 11.85
N ALA A 90 4.61 -4.10 12.88
CA ALA A 90 3.95 -4.99 13.84
C ALA A 90 2.85 -5.83 13.15
N VAL A 91 2.05 -5.23 12.28
CA VAL A 91 1.05 -5.98 11.48
C VAL A 91 1.72 -7.05 10.61
N ILE A 92 2.80 -6.72 9.89
CA ILE A 92 3.54 -7.68 9.05
C ILE A 92 4.01 -8.89 9.87
N LYS A 93 4.46 -8.66 11.10
CA LYS A 93 5.00 -9.71 11.95
C LYS A 93 3.95 -10.75 12.37
N ASP A 94 2.72 -10.29 12.61
CA ASP A 94 1.68 -11.10 13.25
C ASP A 94 0.61 -11.61 12.27
N THR A 95 0.59 -11.10 11.03
CA THR A 95 -0.46 -11.41 10.07
C THR A 95 -0.22 -12.68 9.27
N ASP A 96 -1.32 -13.36 8.94
CA ASP A 96 -1.39 -14.45 7.97
C ASP A 96 -2.26 -14.09 6.75
N SER A 97 -2.68 -12.83 6.66
CA SER A 97 -3.54 -12.28 5.60
C SER A 97 -2.72 -11.56 4.53
N LEU A 98 -2.96 -11.94 3.28
CA LEU A 98 -2.37 -11.32 2.10
C LEU A 98 -2.67 -9.82 2.02
N LEU A 99 -3.89 -9.41 2.38
CA LEU A 99 -4.29 -8.00 2.31
C LEU A 99 -3.57 -7.16 3.38
N GLU A 100 -3.39 -7.71 4.58
CA GLU A 100 -2.62 -7.05 5.64
C GLU A 100 -1.15 -6.92 5.27
N PHE A 101 -0.55 -7.96 4.63
CA PHE A 101 0.79 -7.85 4.04
C PHE A 101 0.83 -6.75 2.97
N TYR A 102 -0.11 -6.77 2.03
CA TYR A 102 -0.19 -5.81 0.93
C TYR A 102 -0.24 -4.36 1.43
N TYR A 103 -1.19 -4.04 2.30
CA TYR A 103 -1.34 -2.68 2.82
C TYR A 103 -0.16 -2.26 3.69
N SER A 104 0.36 -3.15 4.53
CA SER A 104 1.48 -2.82 5.41
C SER A 104 2.78 -2.59 4.66
N VAL A 105 3.12 -3.48 3.72
CA VAL A 105 4.31 -3.34 2.86
C VAL A 105 4.17 -2.13 1.95
N GLY A 106 3.01 -1.95 1.31
CA GLY A 106 2.74 -0.79 0.46
C GLY A 106 2.83 0.52 1.23
N GLY A 107 2.37 0.56 2.49
CA GLY A 107 2.45 1.73 3.35
C GLY A 107 3.90 2.09 3.70
N LEU A 108 4.70 1.09 4.08
CA LEU A 108 6.14 1.27 4.34
C LEU A 108 6.91 1.75 3.11
N LEU A 109 6.62 1.16 1.94
CA LEU A 109 7.22 1.58 0.68
C LEU A 109 6.85 3.03 0.34
N SER A 110 5.60 3.40 0.52
CA SER A 110 5.11 4.77 0.29
C SER A 110 5.82 5.78 1.20
N LEU A 111 6.10 5.43 2.46
CA LEU A 111 6.90 6.26 3.37
C LEU A 111 8.35 6.39 2.87
N LYS A 112 8.96 5.28 2.44
CA LYS A 112 10.33 5.28 1.88
C LYS A 112 10.45 6.18 0.65
N GLU A 113 9.48 6.09 -0.27
CA GLU A 113 9.43 6.93 -1.49
C GLU A 113 9.24 8.41 -1.19
N GLN A 114 8.62 8.74 -0.04
CA GLN A 114 8.49 10.11 0.46
C GLN A 114 9.76 10.63 1.17
N GLY A 115 10.81 9.81 1.26
CA GLY A 115 12.11 10.19 1.85
C GLY A 115 12.25 9.84 3.32
N HIS A 116 11.30 9.12 3.91
CA HIS A 116 11.46 8.60 5.28
C HIS A 116 12.41 7.42 5.31
N SER A 117 13.23 7.31 6.37
CA SER A 117 14.16 6.19 6.54
C SER A 117 13.40 4.96 7.00
N VAL A 118 12.97 4.14 6.05
CA VAL A 118 12.21 2.92 6.31
C VAL A 118 12.94 1.71 5.73
N VAL A 119 13.19 0.74 6.62
CA VAL A 119 13.80 -0.55 6.33
C VAL A 119 12.95 -1.65 6.96
N LEU A 120 12.76 -2.75 6.24
CA LEU A 120 12.14 -3.98 6.74
C LEU A 120 13.26 -4.99 7.06
N SER A 121 13.65 -5.08 8.35
CA SER A 121 14.72 -6.00 8.79
C SER A 121 14.38 -7.46 8.53
N ASP A 122 13.11 -7.81 8.66
CA ASP A 122 12.60 -9.18 8.58
C ASP A 122 12.09 -9.48 7.16
N ALA A 123 12.73 -8.88 6.14
CA ALA A 123 12.32 -8.98 4.74
C ALA A 123 12.30 -10.45 4.26
N ASP A 124 13.30 -11.26 4.63
CA ASP A 124 13.38 -12.67 4.23
C ASP A 124 12.21 -13.51 4.76
N SER A 125 11.93 -13.42 6.06
CA SER A 125 10.80 -14.13 6.65
C SER A 125 9.46 -13.62 6.11
N THR A 126 9.33 -12.31 5.87
CA THR A 126 8.11 -11.72 5.28
C THR A 126 7.90 -12.22 3.85
N PHE A 127 8.96 -12.26 3.05
CA PHE A 127 8.94 -12.75 1.68
C PHE A 127 8.45 -14.21 1.63
N HIS A 128 9.01 -15.06 2.49
CA HIS A 128 8.62 -16.47 2.56
C HIS A 128 7.20 -16.67 3.10
N ALA A 129 6.74 -15.85 4.05
CA ALA A 129 5.37 -15.89 4.55
C ALA A 129 4.35 -15.57 3.45
N ILE A 130 4.58 -14.52 2.66
CA ILE A 130 3.73 -14.19 1.51
C ILE A 130 3.79 -15.33 0.48
N LYS A 131 5.00 -15.80 0.12
CA LYS A 131 5.19 -16.88 -0.86
C LYS A 131 4.46 -18.18 -0.47
N ALA A 132 4.34 -18.49 0.82
CA ALA A 132 3.61 -19.67 1.30
C ALA A 132 2.12 -19.67 0.92
N LEU A 133 1.55 -18.52 0.54
CA LEU A 133 0.17 -18.40 0.06
C LEU A 133 0.00 -18.81 -1.41
N SER A 134 1.09 -18.91 -2.17
CA SER A 134 1.09 -19.37 -3.57
C SER A 134 0.59 -20.80 -3.71
N GLN A 135 -0.12 -21.10 -4.80
CA GLN A 135 -0.57 -22.43 -5.17
C GLN A 135 0.12 -22.88 -6.46
N SER A 136 0.20 -24.20 -6.69
CA SER A 136 0.89 -24.77 -7.86
C SER A 136 0.21 -24.47 -9.21
N ASP A 137 -1.01 -23.92 -9.19
CA ASP A 137 -1.78 -23.56 -10.38
C ASP A 137 -1.79 -22.06 -10.66
N GLY A 138 -0.83 -21.33 -10.10
CA GLY A 138 -0.67 -19.88 -10.30
C GLY A 138 -1.66 -19.01 -9.50
N ARG A 139 -2.64 -19.61 -8.80
CA ARG A 139 -3.52 -18.88 -7.89
C ARG A 139 -2.86 -18.68 -6.54
N TRP A 140 -3.32 -17.69 -5.80
CA TRP A 140 -2.82 -17.37 -4.47
C TRP A 140 -3.96 -17.28 -3.48
N ARG A 141 -3.72 -17.76 -2.26
CA ARG A 141 -4.69 -17.67 -1.17
C ARG A 141 -4.70 -16.27 -0.57
N TYR A 142 -5.84 -15.85 -0.04
CA TYR A 142 -5.95 -14.59 0.71
C TYR A 142 -5.43 -14.70 2.13
N ASP A 143 -5.40 -15.91 2.71
CA ASP A 143 -4.87 -16.17 4.02
C ASP A 143 -4.47 -17.66 4.17
N THR A 144 -3.76 -17.98 5.25
CA THR A 144 -3.27 -19.35 5.49
C THR A 144 -4.39 -20.35 5.80
N ASN A 145 -5.54 -19.91 6.31
CA ASN A 145 -6.61 -20.75 6.81
C ASN A 145 -7.71 -21.03 5.76
N SER A 146 -7.87 -20.16 4.76
CA SER A 146 -8.91 -20.22 3.74
C SER A 146 -8.47 -20.94 2.47
N ALA A 147 -9.27 -21.89 2.00
CA ALA A 147 -9.04 -22.52 0.68
C ALA A 147 -9.32 -21.58 -0.50
N GLU A 148 -9.87 -20.39 -0.25
CA GLU A 148 -10.15 -19.40 -1.29
C GLU A 148 -8.86 -18.88 -1.91
N SER A 149 -8.77 -18.97 -3.24
CA SER A 149 -7.62 -18.49 -4.00
C SER A 149 -8.05 -17.94 -5.36
N SER A 150 -7.26 -17.02 -5.89
CA SER A 150 -7.54 -16.42 -7.20
C SER A 150 -6.27 -15.94 -7.90
N THR A 151 -6.38 -15.66 -9.21
CA THR A 151 -5.34 -14.96 -9.97
C THR A 151 -5.27 -13.47 -9.62
N PHE A 152 -6.36 -12.89 -9.12
CA PHE A 152 -6.36 -11.51 -8.61
C PHE A 152 -5.48 -11.38 -7.36
N ALA A 153 -5.60 -12.33 -6.42
CA ALA A 153 -4.73 -12.43 -5.26
C ALA A 153 -3.25 -12.59 -5.67
N ALA A 154 -2.96 -13.26 -6.79
CA ALA A 154 -1.60 -13.39 -7.28
C ALA A 154 -0.97 -12.04 -7.61
N GLY A 155 -1.73 -11.13 -8.24
CA GLY A 155 -1.28 -9.76 -8.52
C GLY A 155 -0.95 -8.99 -7.24
N ILE A 156 -1.83 -9.07 -6.24
CA ILE A 156 -1.61 -8.46 -4.92
C ILE A 156 -0.35 -9.00 -4.26
N ALA A 157 -0.15 -10.32 -4.30
CA ALA A 157 1.01 -10.96 -3.70
C ALA A 157 2.32 -10.57 -4.39
N LEU A 158 2.34 -10.50 -5.71
CA LEU A 158 3.52 -10.06 -6.45
C LEU A 158 3.89 -8.60 -6.16
N GLU A 159 2.89 -7.71 -6.06
CA GLU A 159 3.13 -6.31 -5.67
C GLU A 159 3.71 -6.22 -4.25
N ALA A 160 3.15 -7.01 -3.31
CA ALA A 160 3.68 -7.09 -1.94
C ALA A 160 5.11 -7.64 -1.91
N LEU A 161 5.42 -8.72 -2.64
CA LEU A 161 6.78 -9.29 -2.71
C LEU A 161 7.80 -8.30 -3.29
N ALA A 162 7.43 -7.57 -4.34
CA ALA A 162 8.28 -6.52 -4.91
C ALA A 162 8.54 -5.39 -3.90
N GLY A 163 7.52 -5.03 -3.12
CA GLY A 163 7.67 -4.07 -2.03
C GLY A 163 8.62 -4.56 -0.93
N VAL A 164 8.52 -5.83 -0.52
CA VAL A 164 9.44 -6.44 0.46
C VAL A 164 10.89 -6.36 -0.03
N VAL A 165 11.15 -6.75 -1.28
CA VAL A 165 12.48 -6.66 -1.90
C VAL A 165 13.00 -5.23 -1.88
N SER A 166 12.13 -4.25 -2.19
CA SER A 166 12.48 -2.83 -2.22
C SER A 166 12.76 -2.26 -0.82
N LEU A 167 12.20 -2.85 0.24
CA LEU A 167 12.34 -2.43 1.63
C LEU A 167 13.48 -3.12 2.39
N SER A 168 14.11 -4.15 1.81
CA SER A 168 15.26 -4.84 2.39
C SER A 168 16.46 -3.90 2.59
N ASP A 169 17.16 -4.05 3.72
CA ASP A 169 18.44 -3.35 4.00
C ASP A 169 19.64 -4.06 3.36
N ALA A 170 19.56 -5.38 3.22
CA ALA A 170 20.60 -6.19 2.62
C ALA A 170 20.62 -5.99 1.10
N GLU A 171 21.80 -6.13 0.48
CA GLU A 171 21.90 -6.35 -0.96
C GLU A 171 20.84 -7.37 -1.35
N VAL A 172 19.95 -6.97 -2.26
CA VAL A 172 18.78 -7.75 -2.66
C VAL A 172 19.24 -9.18 -2.93
N ASP A 173 18.76 -10.15 -2.14
CA ASP A 173 19.12 -11.54 -2.34
C ASP A 173 18.74 -11.93 -3.77
N PRO A 174 19.72 -12.30 -4.63
CA PRO A 174 19.45 -12.71 -6.00
C PRO A 174 18.42 -13.84 -6.08
N SER A 175 18.30 -14.66 -5.03
CA SER A 175 17.29 -15.71 -4.92
C SER A 175 15.86 -15.16 -4.91
N MET A 176 15.60 -14.06 -4.20
CA MET A 176 14.27 -13.42 -4.13
C MET A 176 13.87 -12.85 -5.49
N VAL A 177 14.79 -12.20 -6.19
CA VAL A 177 14.55 -11.65 -7.54
C VAL A 177 14.29 -12.76 -8.54
N CYS A 178 15.05 -13.86 -8.46
CA CYS A 178 14.86 -15.04 -9.29
C CYS A 178 13.47 -15.66 -9.05
N ILE A 179 13.06 -15.78 -7.78
CA ILE A 179 11.74 -16.28 -7.41
C ILE A 179 10.63 -15.36 -7.95
N CYS A 180 10.73 -14.04 -7.76
CA CYS A 180 9.75 -13.10 -8.33
C CYS A 180 9.62 -13.25 -9.85
N SER A 181 10.75 -13.39 -10.54
CA SER A 181 10.76 -13.59 -12.00
C SER A 181 10.08 -14.90 -12.41
N LEU A 182 10.31 -15.98 -11.67
CA LEU A 182 9.65 -17.27 -11.91
C LEU A 182 8.15 -17.20 -11.66
N LEU A 183 7.71 -16.55 -10.58
CA LEU A 183 6.29 -16.40 -10.25
C LEU A 183 5.53 -15.59 -11.32
N VAL A 184 6.17 -14.59 -11.93
CA VAL A 184 5.58 -13.84 -13.05
C VAL A 184 5.40 -14.75 -14.28
N LEU A 185 6.36 -15.63 -14.56
CA LEU A 185 6.28 -16.61 -15.67
C LEU A 185 5.16 -17.64 -15.46
N GLU A 186 4.89 -18.03 -14.22
CA GLU A 186 3.80 -18.96 -13.87
C GLU A 186 2.41 -18.35 -14.09
N LEU A 187 2.25 -17.02 -14.02
CA LEU A 187 0.97 -16.35 -14.33
C LEU A 187 0.68 -16.21 -15.82
N LEU A 188 1.67 -16.42 -16.68
CA LEU A 188 1.54 -16.28 -18.13
C LEU A 188 1.17 -17.60 -18.84
N HIS A 189 1.13 -18.71 -18.10
CA HIS A 189 0.81 -20.05 -18.61
C HIS A 189 -0.45 -20.62 -17.95
#